data_AF-A0A8I2BUR3-F1
#
_entry.id   AF-A0A8I2BUR3-F1
#
_cell.length_a   1.000
_cell.length_b   1.000
_cell.length_c   1.000
_cell.angle_alpha   90.00
_cell.angle_beta   90.00
_cell.angle_gamma   90.00
#
_symmetry.space_group_name_H-M   'P 1'
#
loop_
_entity.id
_entity.type
_entity.pdbx_description
1 polymer ?
#
loop_
_entity_poly.entity_id
_entity_poly.type
_entity_poly.pdbx_seq_one_letter_code
_entity_poly.pdbx_strand_id
1 'polypeptide(L)'
;MQLVPPPPQEGSAALANDEAVAKAMLALRGTPRWELAAQDAVLSFPAAATHFSCALGIQIDQTSTPHLIGLLERSMRDASTATSAAKARYQRPRPFMRNAQPMCTPADDAALRKNGSYPSGHTAIGWTWGLILSEIAPARRDALLARGRAFGDSRLVCNVHWQSDVTQGRVVGAATVAALHANPAFEKDLAAARREIEQAQAKQPAASAVAACNAEGQALKTVLPGVM
;
A
#
# COMPACT_ATOMS: atom_id res chain seq x y z
N MET A 1 -18.38 7.83 -12.55
CA MET A 1 -17.45 7.95 -11.41
C MET A 1 -18.22 8.53 -10.23
N GLN A 2 -18.74 7.66 -9.35
CA GLN A 2 -19.54 8.08 -8.18
C GLN A 2 -18.78 7.89 -6.86
N LEU A 3 -17.87 6.91 -6.79
CA LEU A 3 -17.18 6.54 -5.55
C LEU A 3 -16.11 7.54 -5.09
N VAL A 4 -15.28 8.03 -6.02
CA VAL A 4 -14.16 8.93 -5.71
C VAL A 4 -14.61 10.38 -5.92
N PRO A 5 -14.73 11.22 -4.87
CA PRO A 5 -15.10 12.62 -5.02
C PRO A 5 -13.96 13.44 -5.65
N PRO A 6 -14.17 14.69 -6.09
CA PRO A 6 -13.07 15.55 -6.51
C PRO A 6 -11.98 15.70 -5.43
N PRO A 7 -10.69 15.87 -5.82
CA PRO A 7 -9.63 16.15 -4.85
C PRO A 7 -9.88 17.47 -4.11
N PRO A 8 -9.23 17.69 -2.95
CA PRO A 8 -9.35 18.94 -2.20
C PRO A 8 -9.11 20.18 -3.08
N GLN A 9 -10.01 21.16 -2.96
CA GLN A 9 -9.95 22.40 -3.71
C GLN A 9 -8.93 23.37 -3.11
N GLU A 10 -8.42 24.29 -3.94
CA GLU A 10 -7.55 25.38 -3.49
C GLU A 10 -8.25 26.19 -2.37
N GLY A 11 -7.52 26.52 -1.31
CA GLY A 11 -8.04 27.24 -0.13
C GLY A 11 -8.89 26.40 0.84
N SER A 12 -9.13 25.11 0.57
CA SER A 12 -9.90 24.25 1.48
C SER A 12 -9.08 23.77 2.68
N ALA A 13 -9.76 23.52 3.81
CA ALA A 13 -9.11 22.91 4.99
C ALA A 13 -8.50 21.53 4.70
N ALA A 14 -9.11 20.76 3.78
CA ALA A 14 -8.58 19.47 3.36
C ALA A 14 -7.24 19.61 2.61
N LEU A 15 -7.11 20.63 1.75
CA LEU A 15 -5.83 20.92 1.10
C LEU A 15 -4.80 21.43 2.10
N ALA A 16 -5.19 22.29 3.05
CA ALA A 16 -4.30 22.74 4.12
C ALA A 16 -3.75 21.56 4.94
N ASN A 17 -4.58 20.55 5.22
CA ASN A 17 -4.14 19.31 5.86
C ASN A 17 -3.16 18.51 4.98
N ASP A 18 -3.45 18.35 3.69
CA ASP A 18 -2.55 17.68 2.74
C ASP A 18 -1.15 18.33 2.73
N GLU A 19 -1.10 19.66 2.70
CA GLU A 19 0.15 20.42 2.69
C GLU A 19 0.89 20.34 4.03
N ALA A 20 0.17 20.41 5.15
CA ALA A 20 0.74 20.26 6.48
C ALA A 20 1.38 18.87 6.67
N VAL A 21 0.68 17.81 6.28
CA VAL A 21 1.21 16.43 6.31
C VAL A 21 2.42 16.31 5.39
N ALA A 22 2.33 16.76 4.13
CA ALA A 22 3.44 16.68 3.18
C ALA A 22 4.69 17.41 3.70
N LYS A 23 4.53 18.60 4.29
CA LYS A 23 5.63 19.35 4.92
C LYS A 23 6.25 18.59 6.09
N ALA A 24 5.43 18.00 6.97
CA ALA A 24 5.90 17.24 8.12
C ALA A 24 6.70 15.99 7.70
N MET A 25 6.27 15.29 6.66
CA MET A 25 6.93 14.07 6.17
C MET A 25 8.37 14.30 5.67
N LEU A 26 8.70 15.50 5.21
CA LEU A 26 10.05 15.83 4.73
C LEU A 26 11.13 15.71 5.82
N ALA A 27 10.75 15.81 7.09
CA ALA A 27 11.64 15.62 8.23
C ALA A 27 12.09 14.16 8.40
N LEU A 28 11.40 13.20 7.76
CA LEU A 28 11.73 11.79 7.83
C LEU A 28 12.77 11.35 6.78
N ARG A 29 13.22 12.25 5.91
CA ARG A 29 14.25 11.94 4.89
C ARG A 29 15.52 11.36 5.53
N GLY A 30 16.01 10.27 4.95
CA GLY A 30 17.22 9.58 5.43
C GLY A 30 17.02 8.79 6.74
N THR A 31 15.80 8.71 7.27
CA THR A 31 15.50 7.86 8.43
C THR A 31 15.12 6.44 7.98
N PRO A 32 15.13 5.44 8.88
CA PRO A 32 14.61 4.10 8.57
C PRO A 32 13.17 4.09 8.07
N ARG A 33 12.33 5.06 8.48
CA ARG A 33 10.95 5.19 7.99
C ARG A 33 10.90 5.60 6.51
N TRP A 34 11.85 6.41 6.06
CA TRP A 34 12.00 6.81 4.66
C TRP A 34 12.57 5.68 3.80
N GLU A 35 13.52 4.91 4.33
CA GLU A 35 14.03 3.72 3.66
C GLU A 35 12.94 2.67 3.48
N LEU A 36 12.14 2.41 4.51
CA LEU A 36 10.95 1.55 4.39
C LEU A 36 9.97 2.11 3.35
N ALA A 37 9.79 3.43 3.27
CA ALA A 37 8.91 4.02 2.27
C ALA A 37 9.40 3.83 0.82
N ALA A 38 10.72 3.80 0.62
CA ALA A 38 11.33 3.47 -0.67
C ALA A 38 11.17 1.98 -1.01
N GLN A 39 11.31 1.10 -0.03
CA GLN A 39 11.05 -0.34 -0.21
C GLN A 39 9.58 -0.59 -0.57
N ASP A 40 8.65 0.02 0.16
CA ASP A 40 7.19 -0.03 -0.09
C ASP A 40 6.79 0.56 -1.46
N ALA A 41 7.68 1.31 -2.12
CA ALA A 41 7.42 1.81 -3.46
C ALA A 41 7.50 0.71 -4.54
N VAL A 42 8.21 -0.38 -4.25
CA VAL A 42 8.49 -1.47 -5.20
C VAL A 42 7.28 -2.37 -5.32
N LEU A 43 6.65 -2.37 -6.50
CA LEU A 43 5.52 -3.23 -6.86
C LEU A 43 5.87 -4.31 -7.90
N SER A 44 7.14 -4.44 -8.29
CA SER A 44 7.59 -5.53 -9.15
C SER A 44 7.75 -6.82 -8.35
N PHE A 45 7.21 -7.92 -8.88
CA PHE A 45 7.42 -9.26 -8.34
C PHE A 45 8.81 -9.78 -8.74
N PRO A 46 9.49 -10.56 -7.87
CA PRO A 46 9.00 -11.11 -6.61
C PRO A 46 9.08 -10.15 -5.39
N ALA A 47 9.79 -9.02 -5.49
CA ALA A 47 10.04 -8.13 -4.34
C ALA A 47 8.76 -7.60 -3.69
N ALA A 48 7.73 -7.30 -4.48
CA ALA A 48 6.46 -6.78 -3.98
C ALA A 48 5.71 -7.73 -3.05
N ALA A 49 5.91 -9.03 -3.21
CA ALA A 49 5.22 -10.04 -2.43
C ALA A 49 5.66 -10.08 -0.96
N THR A 50 6.90 -9.68 -0.68
CA THR A 50 7.52 -9.89 0.63
C THR A 50 7.15 -8.79 1.63
N HIS A 51 6.55 -7.68 1.18
CA HIS A 51 6.17 -6.53 2.01
C HIS A 51 5.24 -6.88 3.18
N PHE A 52 4.49 -7.98 3.08
CA PHE A 52 3.58 -8.44 4.11
C PHE A 52 4.08 -9.66 4.88
N SER A 53 5.26 -10.21 4.56
CA SER A 53 5.81 -11.41 5.21
C SER A 53 5.89 -11.25 6.73
N CYS A 54 6.37 -10.11 7.22
CA CYS A 54 6.50 -9.84 8.66
C CYS A 54 5.15 -9.77 9.37
N ALA A 55 4.17 -9.09 8.77
CA ALA A 55 2.82 -8.98 9.31
C ALA A 55 2.10 -10.35 9.29
N LEU A 56 2.26 -11.12 8.22
CA LEU A 56 1.70 -12.47 8.07
C LEU A 56 2.38 -13.49 8.99
N GLY A 57 3.66 -13.29 9.32
CA GLY A 57 4.44 -14.14 10.19
C GLY A 57 5.08 -15.35 9.50
N ILE A 58 5.07 -15.38 8.17
CA ILE A 58 5.76 -16.39 7.33
C ILE A 58 6.38 -15.68 6.13
N GLN A 59 7.37 -16.32 5.51
CA GLN A 59 7.91 -15.81 4.24
C GLN A 59 6.89 -16.02 3.12
N ILE A 60 6.68 -14.97 2.32
CA ILE A 60 5.91 -15.02 1.08
C ILE A 60 6.90 -15.10 -0.07
N ASP A 61 6.94 -16.25 -0.75
CA ASP A 61 7.81 -16.50 -1.90
C ASP A 61 7.16 -17.47 -2.90
N GLN A 62 7.73 -17.54 -4.10
CA GLN A 62 7.21 -18.36 -5.20
C GLN A 62 7.27 -19.87 -4.93
N THR A 63 8.20 -20.31 -4.08
CA THR A 63 8.43 -21.73 -3.80
C THR A 63 7.50 -22.24 -2.72
N SER A 64 7.29 -21.46 -1.66
CA SER A 64 6.51 -21.84 -0.49
C SER A 64 5.05 -21.38 -0.56
N THR A 65 4.79 -20.26 -1.24
CA THR A 65 3.46 -19.64 -1.31
C THR A 65 2.99 -19.27 -2.75
N PRO A 66 3.11 -20.16 -3.75
CA PRO A 66 2.76 -19.84 -5.14
C PRO A 66 1.31 -19.40 -5.35
N HIS A 67 0.33 -19.94 -4.60
CA HIS A 67 -1.06 -19.52 -4.72
C HIS A 67 -1.28 -18.11 -4.21
N LEU A 68 -0.66 -17.77 -3.07
CA LEU A 68 -0.71 -16.42 -2.54
C LEU A 68 -0.05 -15.42 -3.50
N ILE A 69 1.11 -15.74 -4.09
CA ILE A 69 1.76 -14.86 -5.09
C ILE A 69 0.79 -14.54 -6.23
N GLY A 70 0.17 -15.57 -6.83
CA GLY A 70 -0.76 -15.38 -7.94
C GLY A 70 -1.98 -14.52 -7.57
N LEU A 71 -2.49 -14.69 -6.35
CA LEU A 71 -3.59 -13.88 -5.81
C LEU A 71 -3.18 -12.41 -5.60
N LEU A 72 -2.00 -12.15 -5.04
CA LEU A 72 -1.47 -10.81 -4.82
C LEU A 72 -1.19 -10.08 -6.14
N GLU A 73 -0.62 -10.77 -7.13
CA GLU A 73 -0.37 -10.20 -8.46
C GLU A 73 -1.68 -9.81 -9.19
N ARG A 74 -2.68 -10.69 -9.16
CA ARG A 74 -3.99 -10.42 -9.81
C ARG A 74 -4.69 -9.25 -9.13
N SER A 75 -4.84 -9.30 -7.81
CA SER A 75 -5.49 -8.24 -7.03
C SER A 75 -4.76 -6.89 -7.12
N MET A 76 -3.43 -6.88 -7.31
CA MET A 76 -2.67 -5.67 -7.60
C MET A 76 -3.12 -5.02 -8.92
N ARG A 77 -3.30 -5.80 -9.98
CA ARG A 77 -3.76 -5.31 -11.29
C ARG A 77 -5.20 -4.77 -11.19
N ASP A 78 -6.06 -5.44 -10.44
CA ASP A 78 -7.44 -5.01 -10.21
C ASP A 78 -7.50 -3.67 -9.46
N ALA A 79 -6.74 -3.55 -8.36
CA ALA A 79 -6.68 -2.31 -7.57
C ALA A 79 -6.05 -1.15 -8.36
N SER A 80 -5.00 -1.41 -9.14
CA SER A 80 -4.41 -0.41 -10.04
C SER A 80 -5.44 0.10 -11.04
N THR A 81 -6.13 -0.82 -11.72
CA THR A 81 -7.16 -0.52 -12.73
C THR A 81 -8.30 0.30 -12.13
N ALA A 82 -8.74 -0.04 -10.91
CA ALA A 82 -9.84 0.65 -10.23
C ALA A 82 -9.58 2.15 -9.99
N THR A 83 -8.31 2.59 -9.90
CA THR A 83 -7.96 4.02 -9.74
C THR A 83 -7.81 4.79 -11.04
N SER A 84 -7.67 4.09 -12.18
CA SER A 84 -7.20 4.67 -13.44
C SER A 84 -8.10 5.79 -13.99
N ALA A 85 -9.42 5.59 -14.02
CA ALA A 85 -10.36 6.57 -14.54
C ALA A 85 -10.36 7.88 -13.73
N ALA A 86 -10.23 7.78 -12.40
CA ALA A 86 -10.16 8.94 -11.53
C ALA A 86 -8.85 9.72 -11.71
N LYS A 87 -7.73 9.01 -11.81
CA LYS A 87 -6.43 9.61 -12.12
C LYS A 87 -6.45 10.34 -13.47
N ALA A 88 -7.01 9.69 -14.49
CA ALA A 88 -7.14 10.25 -15.83
C ALA A 88 -7.98 11.52 -15.84
N ARG A 89 -9.08 11.55 -15.06
CA ARG A 89 -9.99 12.69 -14.95
C ARG A 89 -9.37 13.88 -14.21
N TYR A 90 -8.77 13.65 -13.05
CA TYR A 90 -8.38 14.74 -12.17
C TYR A 90 -6.97 15.26 -12.42
N GLN A 91 -6.05 14.44 -12.94
CA GLN A 91 -4.66 14.82 -13.24
C GLN A 91 -3.99 15.65 -12.13
N ARG A 92 -4.29 15.33 -10.87
CA ARG A 92 -3.82 16.12 -9.73
C ARG A 92 -2.28 16.08 -9.66
N PRO A 93 -1.59 17.24 -9.58
CA PRO A 93 -0.15 17.27 -9.35
C PRO A 93 0.24 16.61 -8.02
N ARG A 94 1.42 16.00 -7.99
CA ARG A 94 1.96 15.32 -6.80
C ARG A 94 2.67 16.31 -5.86
N PRO A 95 2.90 15.94 -4.58
CA PRO A 95 3.62 16.78 -3.62
C PRO A 95 4.99 17.29 -4.12
N PHE A 96 5.87 16.39 -4.58
CA PHE A 96 7.20 16.76 -5.09
C PHE A 96 7.16 17.75 -6.26
N MET A 97 6.08 17.75 -7.06
CA MET A 97 5.91 18.69 -8.16
C MET A 97 5.55 20.10 -7.68
N ARG A 98 4.88 20.21 -6.52
CA ARG A 98 4.43 21.48 -5.94
C ARG A 98 5.44 22.07 -4.97
N ASN A 99 6.05 21.25 -4.12
CA ASN A 99 7.00 21.72 -3.11
C ASN A 99 8.47 21.73 -3.59
N ALA A 100 8.75 21.18 -4.77
CA ALA A 100 10.10 21.03 -5.34
C ALA A 100 11.09 20.29 -4.41
N GLN A 101 10.59 19.43 -3.52
CA GLN A 101 11.41 18.61 -2.62
C GLN A 101 11.58 17.20 -3.18
N PRO A 102 12.70 16.53 -2.89
CA PRO A 102 12.95 15.14 -3.31
C PRO A 102 11.85 14.18 -2.86
N MET A 103 11.65 13.12 -3.65
CA MET A 103 10.92 11.92 -3.27
C MET A 103 11.87 10.75 -3.03
N CYS A 104 11.37 9.67 -2.44
CA CYS A 104 12.18 8.50 -2.11
C CYS A 104 12.48 7.58 -3.31
N THR A 105 11.83 7.81 -4.47
CA THR A 105 12.08 7.08 -5.72
C THR A 105 12.38 8.01 -6.91
N PRO A 106 13.55 8.67 -6.95
CA PRO A 106 13.90 9.65 -8.00
C PRO A 106 13.85 9.07 -9.42
N ALA A 107 14.12 7.77 -9.60
CA ALA A 107 14.04 7.10 -10.89
C ALA A 107 12.62 7.10 -11.50
N ASP A 108 11.58 7.28 -10.68
CA ASP A 108 10.18 7.28 -11.12
C ASP A 108 9.66 8.66 -11.56
N ASP A 109 10.45 9.73 -11.44
CA ASP A 109 9.99 11.12 -11.62
C ASP A 109 9.28 11.33 -12.97
N ALA A 110 9.92 10.92 -14.05
CA ALA A 110 9.40 11.09 -15.40
C ALA A 110 8.05 10.38 -15.62
N ALA A 111 7.86 9.21 -15.00
CA ALA A 111 6.61 8.47 -15.07
C ALA A 111 5.53 9.08 -14.17
N LEU A 112 5.89 9.47 -12.94
CA LEU A 112 4.94 10.01 -11.96
C LEU A 112 4.40 11.38 -12.33
N ARG A 113 5.17 12.22 -13.05
CA ARG A 113 4.69 13.51 -13.58
C ARG A 113 3.59 13.37 -14.63
N LYS A 114 3.55 12.25 -15.34
CA LYS A 114 2.56 11.96 -16.39
C LYS A 114 1.33 11.22 -15.87
N ASN A 115 1.27 10.94 -14.57
CA ASN A 115 0.20 10.15 -13.97
C ASN A 115 -0.35 10.82 -12.71
N GLY A 116 -1.62 11.24 -12.76
CA GLY A 116 -2.30 11.96 -11.69
C GLY A 116 -2.16 11.32 -10.30
N SER A 117 -2.06 12.17 -9.29
CA SER A 117 -1.86 11.76 -7.89
C SER A 117 -3.10 11.09 -7.28
N TYR A 118 -4.30 11.51 -7.67
CA TYR A 118 -5.52 11.22 -6.93
C TYR A 118 -6.48 10.25 -7.67
N PRO A 119 -6.96 9.18 -7.01
CA PRO A 119 -6.53 8.65 -5.70
C PRO A 119 -5.19 7.89 -5.84
N SER A 120 -4.57 7.52 -4.72
CA SER A 120 -3.30 6.77 -4.74
C SER A 120 -3.52 5.30 -5.15
N GLY A 121 -2.93 4.89 -6.29
CA GLY A 121 -2.94 3.50 -6.78
C GLY A 121 -2.13 2.55 -5.90
N HIS A 122 -0.91 2.94 -5.52
CA HIS A 122 -0.08 2.18 -4.55
C HIS A 122 -0.81 1.95 -3.22
N THR A 123 -1.55 2.96 -2.74
CA THR A 123 -2.32 2.80 -1.51
C THR A 123 -3.49 1.84 -1.70
N ALA A 124 -4.21 1.93 -2.82
CA ALA A 124 -5.28 0.98 -3.13
C ALA A 124 -4.75 -0.46 -3.15
N ILE A 125 -3.59 -0.70 -3.76
CA ILE A 125 -2.93 -2.01 -3.78
C ILE A 125 -2.59 -2.49 -2.37
N GLY A 126 -1.88 -1.69 -1.58
CA GLY A 126 -1.50 -2.07 -0.21
C GLY A 126 -2.70 -2.33 0.70
N TRP A 127 -3.78 -1.54 0.54
CA TRP A 127 -5.02 -1.76 1.31
C TRP A 127 -5.77 -3.02 0.86
N THR A 128 -5.87 -3.26 -0.46
CA THR A 128 -6.43 -4.50 -1.02
C THR A 128 -5.69 -5.73 -0.51
N TRP A 129 -4.35 -5.73 -0.53
CA TRP A 129 -3.54 -6.81 0.01
C TRP A 129 -3.75 -6.99 1.52
N GLY A 130 -3.76 -5.91 2.29
CA GLY A 130 -4.02 -5.97 3.73
C GLY A 130 -5.37 -6.62 4.07
N LEU A 131 -6.42 -6.27 3.33
CA LEU A 131 -7.76 -6.87 3.49
C LEU A 131 -7.77 -8.35 3.12
N ILE A 132 -7.29 -8.72 1.93
CA ILE A 132 -7.23 -10.11 1.45
C ILE A 132 -6.44 -10.99 2.43
N LEU A 133 -5.26 -10.51 2.86
CA LEU A 133 -4.43 -11.26 3.79
C LEU A 133 -5.07 -11.38 5.17
N SER A 134 -5.78 -10.34 5.64
CA SER A 134 -6.50 -10.39 6.93
C SER A 134 -7.62 -11.42 6.93
N GLU A 135 -8.21 -11.69 5.77
CA GLU A 135 -9.18 -12.76 5.58
C GLU A 135 -8.50 -14.14 5.56
N ILE A 136 -7.37 -14.26 4.87
CA ILE A 136 -6.57 -15.49 4.81
C ILE A 136 -6.07 -15.91 6.19
N ALA A 137 -5.52 -14.97 6.98
CA ALA A 137 -4.90 -15.22 8.27
C ALA A 137 -5.57 -14.38 9.38
N PRO A 138 -6.78 -14.75 9.83
CA PRO A 138 -7.57 -13.92 10.76
C PRO A 138 -6.90 -13.74 12.13
N ALA A 139 -6.06 -14.68 12.57
CA ALA A 139 -5.25 -14.54 13.79
C ALA A 139 -4.21 -13.41 13.72
N ARG A 140 -3.88 -12.94 12.51
CA ARG A 140 -2.92 -11.86 12.25
C ARG A 140 -3.59 -10.61 11.67
N ARG A 141 -4.93 -10.57 11.67
CA ARG A 141 -5.77 -9.49 11.11
C ARG A 141 -5.24 -8.10 11.41
N ASP A 142 -5.05 -7.75 12.68
CA ASP A 142 -4.71 -6.39 13.06
C ASP A 142 -3.32 -5.99 12.55
N ALA A 143 -2.36 -6.90 12.60
CA ALA A 143 -1.02 -6.69 12.06
C ALA A 143 -1.05 -6.48 10.53
N LEU A 144 -1.86 -7.27 9.82
CA LEU A 144 -2.00 -7.18 8.37
C LEU A 144 -2.72 -5.90 7.92
N LEU A 145 -3.79 -5.52 8.61
CA LEU A 145 -4.49 -4.26 8.35
C LEU A 145 -3.61 -3.05 8.70
N ALA A 146 -2.87 -3.10 9.81
CA ALA A 146 -1.91 -2.05 10.17
C ALA A 146 -0.80 -1.93 9.13
N ARG A 147 -0.29 -3.05 8.61
CA ARG A 147 0.72 -3.06 7.54
C ARG A 147 0.16 -2.47 6.24
N GLY A 148 -1.06 -2.84 5.86
CA GLY A 148 -1.74 -2.28 4.68
C GLY A 148 -1.97 -0.77 4.79
N ARG A 149 -2.35 -0.27 5.97
CA ARG A 149 -2.43 1.17 6.26
C ARG A 149 -1.07 1.84 6.06
N ALA A 150 -0.03 1.29 6.69
CA ALA A 150 1.32 1.83 6.67
C ALA A 150 1.97 1.81 5.28
N PHE A 151 1.65 0.82 4.44
CA PHE A 151 2.08 0.75 3.04
C PHE A 151 1.55 1.94 2.23
N GLY A 152 0.30 2.34 2.50
CA GLY A 152 -0.27 3.60 1.98
C GLY A 152 0.41 4.84 2.56
N ASP A 153 0.64 4.86 3.87
CA ASP A 153 1.29 6.00 4.54
C ASP A 153 2.74 6.22 4.07
N SER A 154 3.42 5.16 3.66
CA SER A 154 4.75 5.23 3.01
C SER A 154 4.73 6.15 1.79
N ARG A 155 3.59 6.31 1.12
CA ARG A 155 3.47 7.22 -0.03
C ARG A 155 3.47 8.70 0.37
N LEU A 156 3.08 9.01 1.60
CA LEU A 156 3.21 10.34 2.21
C LEU A 156 4.67 10.61 2.54
N VAL A 157 5.31 9.67 3.24
CA VAL A 157 6.73 9.74 3.61
C VAL A 157 7.58 9.91 2.35
N CYS A 158 7.28 9.19 1.28
CA CYS A 158 7.99 9.27 0.02
C CYS A 158 7.73 10.56 -0.78
N ASN A 159 6.88 11.48 -0.31
CA ASN A 159 6.57 12.76 -0.99
C ASN A 159 5.95 12.61 -2.39
N VAL A 160 5.20 11.52 -2.64
CA VAL A 160 4.60 11.22 -3.95
C VAL A 160 3.07 11.26 -3.99
N HIS A 161 2.44 11.26 -2.81
CA HIS A 161 0.99 11.34 -2.65
C HIS A 161 0.62 12.22 -1.46
N TRP A 162 -0.54 12.88 -1.59
CA TRP A 162 -1.15 13.68 -0.52
C TRP A 162 -1.97 12.80 0.44
N GLN A 163 -2.27 13.30 1.65
CA GLN A 163 -3.09 12.58 2.64
C GLN A 163 -4.47 12.18 2.08
N SER A 164 -5.12 13.07 1.34
CA SER A 164 -6.39 12.79 0.68
C SER A 164 -6.27 11.73 -0.43
N ASP A 165 -5.15 11.66 -1.15
CA ASP A 165 -4.91 10.61 -2.15
C ASP A 165 -4.82 9.24 -1.49
N VAL A 166 -4.12 9.14 -0.35
CA VAL A 166 -3.97 7.91 0.45
C VAL A 166 -5.32 7.50 1.02
N THR A 167 -6.05 8.44 1.61
CA THR A 167 -7.38 8.19 2.18
C THR A 167 -8.32 7.60 1.13
N GLN A 168 -8.39 8.21 -0.05
CA GLN A 168 -9.27 7.74 -1.13
C GLN A 168 -8.71 6.49 -1.83
N GLY A 169 -7.39 6.28 -1.80
CA GLY A 169 -6.77 5.01 -2.19
C GLY A 169 -7.29 3.84 -1.35
N ARG A 170 -7.41 4.01 -0.03
CA ARG A 170 -7.99 2.98 0.86
C ARG A 170 -9.47 2.71 0.53
N VAL A 171 -10.26 3.75 0.29
CA VAL A 171 -11.67 3.61 -0.13
C VAL A 171 -11.76 2.78 -1.42
N VAL A 172 -10.95 3.09 -2.43
CA VAL A 172 -10.93 2.32 -3.68
C VAL A 172 -10.46 0.89 -3.44
N GLY A 173 -9.41 0.66 -2.65
CA GLY A 173 -8.94 -0.70 -2.33
C GLY A 173 -10.03 -1.55 -1.66
N ALA A 174 -10.78 -0.97 -0.70
CA ALA A 174 -11.90 -1.66 -0.06
C ALA A 174 -13.01 -2.00 -1.06
N ALA A 175 -13.37 -1.06 -1.94
CA ALA A 175 -14.34 -1.30 -3.01
C ALA A 175 -13.86 -2.36 -4.02
N THR A 176 -12.56 -2.40 -4.33
CA THR A 176 -11.96 -3.44 -5.16
C THR A 176 -12.15 -4.82 -4.52
N VAL A 177 -11.85 -4.97 -3.22
CA VAL A 177 -12.05 -6.25 -2.52
C VAL A 177 -13.52 -6.65 -2.49
N ALA A 178 -14.44 -5.72 -2.25
CA ALA A 178 -15.87 -6.02 -2.31
C ALA A 178 -16.31 -6.52 -3.71
N ALA A 179 -15.80 -5.91 -4.78
CA ALA A 179 -16.08 -6.36 -6.14
C ALA A 179 -15.43 -7.72 -6.47
N LEU A 180 -14.23 -7.99 -5.95
CA LEU A 180 -13.52 -9.25 -6.14
C LEU A 180 -14.31 -10.45 -5.59
N HIS A 181 -15.01 -10.29 -4.47
CA HIS A 181 -15.84 -11.36 -3.89
C HIS A 181 -17.05 -11.74 -4.75
N ALA A 182 -17.41 -10.95 -5.76
CA ALA A 182 -18.41 -11.34 -6.75
C ALA A 182 -17.83 -12.20 -7.89
N ASN A 183 -16.52 -12.47 -7.89
CA ASN A 183 -15.83 -13.24 -8.91
C ASN A 183 -15.47 -14.67 -8.42
N PRO A 184 -16.07 -15.73 -8.97
CA PRO A 184 -15.79 -17.11 -8.56
C PRO A 184 -14.31 -17.54 -8.70
N ALA A 185 -13.57 -16.94 -9.63
CA ALA A 185 -12.14 -17.22 -9.78
C ALA A 185 -11.34 -16.68 -8.59
N PHE A 186 -11.69 -15.49 -8.10
CA PHE A 186 -11.08 -14.90 -6.92
C PHE A 186 -11.37 -15.75 -5.68
N GLU A 187 -12.62 -16.17 -5.46
CA GLU A 187 -12.99 -17.05 -4.34
C GLU A 187 -12.18 -18.35 -4.33
N LYS A 188 -11.98 -18.95 -5.51
CA LYS A 188 -11.15 -20.15 -5.66
C LYS A 188 -9.69 -19.89 -5.31
N ASP A 189 -9.12 -18.80 -5.78
CA ASP A 189 -7.74 -18.41 -5.51
C ASP A 189 -7.53 -18.09 -4.03
N LEU A 190 -8.47 -17.36 -3.42
CA LEU A 190 -8.49 -17.03 -2.00
C LEU A 190 -8.53 -18.29 -1.13
N ALA A 191 -9.39 -19.25 -1.45
CA ALA A 191 -9.47 -20.52 -0.74
C ALA A 191 -8.18 -21.36 -0.91
N ALA A 192 -7.54 -21.31 -2.08
CA ALA A 192 -6.27 -21.99 -2.32
C ALA A 192 -5.13 -21.36 -1.50
N ALA A 193 -5.01 -20.03 -1.51
CA ALA A 193 -4.05 -19.30 -0.71
C ALA A 193 -4.28 -19.53 0.79
N ARG A 194 -5.53 -19.56 1.26
CA ARG A 194 -5.84 -19.87 2.67
C ARG A 194 -5.26 -21.22 3.11
N ARG A 195 -5.53 -22.30 2.36
CA ARG A 195 -5.00 -23.64 2.66
C ARG A 195 -3.47 -23.66 2.62
N GLU A 196 -2.87 -22.95 1.67
CA GLU A 196 -1.41 -22.83 1.55
C GLU A 196 -0.79 -22.18 2.80
N ILE A 197 -1.35 -21.05 3.27
CA ILE A 197 -0.86 -20.36 4.46
C ILE A 197 -1.09 -21.16 5.75
N GLU A 198 -2.23 -21.83 5.90
CA GLU A 198 -2.49 -22.74 7.03
C GLU A 198 -1.43 -23.85 7.10
N GLN A 199 -1.08 -24.46 5.96
CA GLN A 199 -0.04 -25.48 5.89
C GLN A 199 1.36 -24.92 6.16
N ALA A 200 1.67 -23.72 5.65
CA ALA A 200 2.96 -23.07 5.89
C ALA A 200 3.15 -22.73 7.37
N GLN A 201 2.12 -22.18 8.03
CA GLN A 201 2.15 -21.86 9.46
C GLN A 201 2.29 -23.11 10.34
N ALA A 202 1.69 -24.24 9.94
CA ALA A 202 1.85 -25.51 10.67
C ALA A 202 3.27 -26.09 10.57
N LYS A 203 3.98 -25.81 9.46
CA LYS A 203 5.34 -26.31 9.20
C LYS A 203 6.46 -25.40 9.73
N GLN A 204 6.18 -24.10 9.86
CA GLN A 204 7.16 -23.10 10.29
C GLN A 204 6.64 -22.31 11.50
N PRO A 205 7.06 -22.64 12.73
CA PRO A 205 6.86 -21.73 13.85
C PRO A 205 7.76 -20.49 13.67
N ALA A 206 7.18 -19.39 13.20
CA ALA A 206 7.56 -17.96 13.32
C ALA A 206 9.06 -17.54 13.27
N ALA A 207 9.99 -18.36 12.77
CA ALA A 207 11.43 -18.14 13.00
C ALA A 207 12.23 -17.59 11.80
N SER A 208 11.65 -17.36 10.62
CA SER A 208 12.39 -16.80 9.48
C SER A 208 12.18 -15.29 9.32
N ALA A 209 13.28 -14.55 9.46
CA ALA A 209 13.46 -13.09 9.30
C ALA A 209 13.26 -12.19 10.54
N VAL A 210 13.58 -12.66 11.74
CA VAL A 210 13.51 -11.86 12.99
C VAL A 210 14.19 -10.49 12.84
N ALA A 211 15.38 -10.41 12.25
CA ALA A 211 16.10 -9.14 12.13
C ALA A 211 15.45 -8.14 11.14
N ALA A 212 15.03 -8.59 9.96
CA ALA A 212 14.37 -7.72 8.99
C ALA A 212 12.99 -7.25 9.48
N CYS A 213 12.22 -8.15 10.11
CA CYS A 213 10.94 -7.80 10.72
C CYS A 213 11.10 -6.88 11.94
N ASN A 214 12.20 -6.99 12.69
CA ASN A 214 12.52 -6.02 13.73
C ASN A 214 12.78 -4.63 13.13
N ALA A 215 13.57 -4.52 12.06
CA ALA A 215 13.84 -3.25 11.40
C ALA A 215 12.57 -2.61 10.83
N GLU A 216 11.74 -3.38 10.12
CA GLU A 216 10.41 -2.93 9.66
C GLU A 216 9.56 -2.46 10.85
N GLY A 217 9.46 -3.29 11.89
CA GLY A 217 8.69 -2.99 13.09
C GLY A 217 9.14 -1.73 13.81
N GLN A 218 10.45 -1.43 13.86
CA GLN A 218 10.94 -0.18 14.44
C GLN A 218 10.64 1.02 13.54
N ALA A 219 10.82 0.91 12.23
CA ALA A 219 10.49 1.97 11.29
C ALA A 219 8.98 2.33 11.37
N LEU A 220 8.12 1.32 11.51
CA LEU A 220 6.66 1.47 11.62
C LEU A 220 6.18 2.12 12.93
N LYS A 221 7.00 2.18 13.99
CA LYS A 221 6.67 2.91 15.22
C LYS A 221 6.80 4.42 15.09
N THR A 222 7.41 4.91 14.00
CA THR A 222 7.53 6.34 13.72
C THR A 222 6.13 6.96 13.60
N VAL A 223 5.79 7.90 14.48
CA VAL A 223 4.55 8.67 14.41
C VAL A 223 4.61 9.59 13.18
N LEU A 224 3.52 9.61 12.40
CA LEU A 224 3.39 10.48 11.23
C LEU A 224 2.46 11.65 11.58
N PRO A 225 2.99 12.86 11.83
CA PRO A 225 2.16 13.99 12.27
C PRO A 225 1.05 14.33 11.27
N GLY A 226 -0.17 14.49 11.75
CA GLY A 226 -1.35 14.82 10.92
C GLY A 226 -1.94 13.65 10.13
N VAL A 227 -1.37 12.45 10.26
CA VAL A 227 -1.93 11.21 9.70
C VAL A 227 -2.73 10.51 10.79
N MET A 228 -4.01 10.24 10.52
CA MET A 228 -4.93 9.48 11.38
C MET A 228 -5.20 8.09 10.79
#